data_AF-K8AER1-F1
#
_entry.id   AF-K8AER1-F1
#
_cell.length_a   1.000
_cell.length_b   1.000
_cell.length_c   1.000
_cell.angle_alpha   90.00
_cell.angle_beta   90.00
_cell.angle_gamma   90.00
#
_symmetry.space_group_name_H-M   'P 1'
#
loop_
_entity.id
_entity.type
_entity.pdbx_description
1 polymer ?
#
loop_
_entity_poly.entity_id
_entity_poly.type
_entity_poly.pdbx_seq_one_letter_code
_entity_poly.pdbx_strand_id
1 'polypeptide(L)'
;MPEPTNRDGMPYFLFLCEGRVLSQNIDGQIVDLGEATEERGAFTWRLDGNEEQGEGLSSAAAVLDDIAGHLTFLFLDGQFTSLPDVSDEYAGKLENAPAKEIMLNELSDKGGDDNPPAV
;
A
#
# COMPACT_ATOMS: atom_id res chain seq x y z
N MET A 1 -25.05 -10.79 -21.40
CA MET A 1 -24.49 -11.28 -20.13
C MET A 1 -23.63 -10.13 -19.60
N PRO A 2 -23.92 -9.54 -18.43
CA PRO A 2 -23.03 -8.53 -17.89
C PRO A 2 -21.76 -9.21 -17.38
N GLU A 3 -20.62 -8.59 -17.66
CA GLU A 3 -19.28 -8.98 -17.25
C GLU A 3 -19.23 -9.16 -15.72
N PRO A 4 -18.40 -10.06 -15.16
CA PRO A 4 -18.20 -10.11 -13.72
C PRO A 4 -17.69 -8.73 -13.29
N THR A 5 -18.54 -8.03 -12.53
CA THR A 5 -18.22 -6.74 -11.92
C THR A 5 -17.03 -6.96 -10.98
N ASN A 6 -15.84 -6.77 -11.52
CA ASN A 6 -14.56 -6.92 -10.83
C ASN A 6 -14.31 -5.73 -9.86
N ARG A 7 -15.33 -5.34 -9.08
CA ARG A 7 -15.37 -4.09 -8.29
C ARG A 7 -15.57 -4.32 -6.80
N ASP A 8 -14.95 -5.34 -6.23
CA ASP A 8 -14.84 -5.51 -4.77
C ASP A 8 -13.47 -5.05 -4.25
N GLY A 9 -12.78 -4.22 -5.03
CA GLY A 9 -11.52 -3.59 -4.65
C GLY A 9 -11.78 -2.31 -3.89
N MET A 10 -11.34 -2.23 -2.64
CA MET A 10 -11.29 -0.99 -1.88
C MET A 10 -10.10 -0.15 -2.34
N PRO A 11 -10.32 1.12 -2.71
CA PRO A 11 -9.24 2.02 -3.08
C PRO A 11 -8.52 2.52 -1.83
N TYR A 12 -7.19 2.46 -1.87
CA TYR A 12 -6.30 3.03 -0.87
C TYR A 12 -5.26 3.92 -1.56
N PHE A 13 -4.80 4.95 -0.86
CA PHE A 13 -3.73 5.81 -1.35
C PHE A 13 -2.47 5.61 -0.54
N LEU A 14 -1.38 5.25 -1.21
CA LEU A 14 -0.06 5.22 -0.62
C LEU A 14 0.63 6.54 -0.84
N PHE A 15 1.32 7.03 0.18
CA PHE A 15 2.10 8.25 0.10
C PHE A 15 3.50 7.99 0.65
N LEU A 16 4.50 8.64 0.05
CA LEU A 16 5.85 8.67 0.60
C LEU A 16 6.21 10.10 0.99
N CYS A 17 6.30 10.36 2.29
CA CYS A 17 6.54 11.71 2.83
C CYS A 17 7.60 11.66 3.92
N GLU A 18 8.65 12.50 3.82
CA GLU A 18 9.74 12.57 4.82
C GLU A 18 10.41 11.21 5.14
N GLY A 19 10.39 10.29 4.18
CA GLY A 19 10.89 8.92 4.37
C GLY A 19 9.96 8.00 5.18
N ARG A 20 8.68 8.36 5.29
CA ARG A 20 7.60 7.55 5.87
C ARG A 20 6.64 7.11 4.79
N VAL A 21 6.25 5.84 4.84
CA VAL A 21 5.25 5.25 3.95
C VAL A 21 3.92 5.32 4.68
N LEU A 22 3.02 6.14 4.15
CA LEU A 22 1.70 6.34 4.72
C LEU A 22 0.65 5.70 3.82
N SER A 23 -0.44 5.23 4.41
CA SER A 23 -1.60 4.73 3.67
C SER A 23 -2.87 5.39 4.15
N GLN A 24 -3.68 5.85 3.19
CA GLN A 24 -4.99 6.44 3.42
C GLN A 24 -6.10 5.50 2.93
N ASN A 25 -7.12 5.29 3.76
CA ASN A 25 -8.33 4.56 3.38
C ASN A 25 -9.42 5.50 2.82
N ILE A 26 -10.54 4.91 2.38
CA ILE A 26 -11.69 5.67 1.85
C ILE A 26 -12.35 6.59 2.88
N ASP A 27 -12.24 6.29 4.17
CA ASP A 27 -12.73 7.11 5.27
C ASP A 27 -11.82 8.33 5.52
N GLY A 28 -10.67 8.42 4.86
CA GLY A 28 -9.70 9.50 4.98
C GLY A 28 -8.73 9.34 6.15
N GLN A 29 -8.80 8.22 6.89
CA GLN A 29 -7.81 7.90 7.92
C GLN A 29 -6.47 7.60 7.28
N ILE A 30 -5.40 8.02 7.93
CA ILE A 30 -4.03 7.82 7.46
C ILE A 30 -3.24 7.11 8.56
N VAL A 31 -2.54 6.05 8.20
CA VAL A 31 -1.66 5.31 9.11
C VAL A 31 -0.25 5.22 8.53
N ASP A 32 0.73 5.17 9.43
CA ASP A 32 2.14 4.95 9.10
C ASP A 32 2.40 3.46 8.89
N LEU A 33 2.53 3.02 7.65
CA LEU A 33 2.82 1.63 7.35
C LEU A 33 4.29 1.26 7.57
N GLY A 34 5.18 2.25 7.63
CA GLY A 34 6.59 2.05 7.91
C GLY A 34 7.47 3.14 7.31
N GLU A 35 8.71 2.79 7.00
CA GLU A 35 9.74 3.74 6.58
C GLU A 35 10.28 3.42 5.19
N ALA A 36 10.61 4.47 4.43
CA ALA A 36 11.45 4.33 3.25
C ALA A 36 12.55 5.38 3.23
N THR A 37 13.78 4.92 3.12
CA THR A 37 14.98 5.75 3.15
C THR A 37 15.69 5.67 1.80
N GLU A 38 16.17 6.81 1.32
CA GLU A 38 17.08 6.85 0.18
C GLU A 38 18.52 6.71 0.66
N GLU A 39 19.21 5.66 0.23
CA GLU A 39 20.63 5.46 0.48
C GLU A 39 21.42 5.40 -0.84
N ARG A 40 22.32 6.37 -1.04
CA ARG A 40 23.22 6.47 -2.21
C ARG A 40 22.50 6.43 -3.57
N GLY A 41 21.29 6.99 -3.65
CA GLY A 41 20.48 7.02 -4.87
C GLY A 41 19.68 5.74 -5.13
N ALA A 42 19.65 4.82 -4.17
CA ALA A 42 18.74 3.68 -4.13
C ALA A 42 17.79 3.84 -2.94
N PHE A 43 16.50 3.65 -3.17
CA PHE A 43 15.50 3.65 -2.12
C PHE A 43 15.38 2.25 -1.53
N THR A 44 15.26 2.22 -0.22
CA THR A 44 14.99 1.02 0.58
C THR A 44 13.78 1.31 1.44
N TRP A 45 12.82 0.39 1.48
CA TRP A 45 11.61 0.52 2.29
C TRP A 45 11.43 -0.69 3.19
N ARG A 46 10.73 -0.49 4.30
CA ARG A 46 10.38 -1.52 5.26
C ARG A 46 9.00 -1.23 5.85
N LEU A 47 8.12 -2.22 5.83
CA LEU A 47 6.80 -2.11 6.42
C LEU A 47 6.78 -2.68 7.84
N ASP A 48 6.15 -1.94 8.74
CA ASP A 48 5.82 -2.36 10.08
C ASP A 48 4.64 -3.34 10.02
N GLY A 49 4.88 -4.60 10.40
CA GLY A 49 3.84 -5.62 10.55
C GLY A 49 3.93 -6.84 9.63
N ASN A 50 4.62 -6.78 8.48
CA ASN A 50 4.75 -7.94 7.57
C ASN A 50 6.19 -8.41 7.32
N GLU A 51 7.18 -7.84 8.03
CA GLU A 51 8.63 -8.05 7.79
C GLU A 51 9.07 -7.82 6.33
N GLU A 52 8.20 -7.26 5.49
CA GLU A 52 8.48 -7.00 4.09
C GLU A 52 9.33 -5.75 3.92
N GLN A 53 10.25 -5.86 2.99
CA GLN A 53 11.22 -4.84 2.67
C GLN A 53 11.59 -4.96 1.19
N GLY A 54 11.89 -3.82 0.59
CA GLY A 54 12.42 -3.73 -0.76
C GLY A 54 13.62 -2.81 -0.81
N GLU A 55 14.54 -3.07 -1.72
CA GLU A 55 15.80 -2.34 -1.87
C GLU A 55 16.17 -2.16 -3.35
N GLY A 56 17.04 -1.19 -3.65
CA GLY A 56 17.56 -0.99 -5.01
C GLY A 56 16.61 -0.22 -5.93
N LEU A 57 15.62 0.48 -5.38
CA LEU A 57 14.61 1.20 -6.16
C LEU A 57 15.16 2.57 -6.57
N SER A 58 14.90 3.02 -7.80
CA SER A 58 15.54 4.24 -8.33
C SER A 58 14.76 5.53 -8.06
N SER A 59 13.54 5.45 -7.51
CA SER A 59 12.66 6.61 -7.27
C SER A 59 11.53 6.29 -6.30
N ALA A 60 10.99 7.32 -5.63
CA ALA A 60 9.81 7.21 -4.78
C ALA A 60 8.60 6.52 -5.45
N ALA A 61 8.35 6.82 -6.74
CA ALA A 61 7.26 6.16 -7.47
C ALA A 61 7.48 4.64 -7.61
N ALA A 62 8.74 4.20 -7.78
CA ALA A 62 9.07 2.79 -7.83
C ALA A 62 8.89 2.13 -6.46
N VAL A 63 9.22 2.83 -5.38
CA VAL A 63 8.94 2.38 -4.00
C VAL A 63 7.45 2.15 -3.78
N LEU A 64 6.63 3.13 -4.14
CA LEU A 64 5.17 3.00 -3.99
C LEU A 64 4.61 1.87 -4.87
N ASP A 65 5.16 1.67 -6.07
CA ASP A 65 4.75 0.57 -6.96
C ASP A 65 5.12 -0.81 -6.40
N ASP A 66 6.32 -0.94 -5.86
CA ASP A 66 6.82 -2.16 -5.23
C ASP A 66 5.98 -2.49 -3.98
N ILE A 67 5.83 -1.53 -3.05
CA ILE A 67 4.98 -1.68 -1.87
C ILE A 67 3.55 -2.08 -2.26
N ALA A 68 2.97 -1.43 -3.27
CA ALA A 68 1.61 -1.74 -3.75
C ALA A 68 1.44 -3.22 -4.17
N GLY A 69 2.47 -3.85 -4.73
CA GLY A 69 2.43 -5.27 -5.12
C GLY A 69 2.50 -6.24 -3.94
N HIS A 70 2.96 -5.77 -2.79
CA HIS A 70 3.14 -6.54 -1.56
C HIS A 70 2.00 -6.32 -0.55
N LEU A 71 1.29 -5.18 -0.62
CA LEU A 71 0.17 -4.88 0.26
C LEU A 71 -1.06 -5.76 -0.02
N THR A 72 -1.74 -6.14 1.07
CA THR A 72 -3.00 -6.87 1.04
C THR A 72 -4.04 -6.17 1.90
N PHE A 73 -5.32 -6.44 1.63
CA PHE A 73 -6.42 -5.86 2.41
C PHE A 73 -6.28 -6.18 3.91
N LEU A 74 -6.05 -7.45 4.25
CA LEU A 74 -5.90 -7.88 5.65
C LEU A 74 -4.72 -7.20 6.36
N PHE A 75 -3.63 -6.94 5.64
CA PHE A 75 -2.49 -6.21 6.19
C PHE A 75 -2.88 -4.77 6.54
N LEU A 76 -3.49 -4.04 5.59
CA LEU A 76 -3.93 -2.67 5.85
C LEU A 76 -4.96 -2.61 6.97
N ASP A 77 -6.00 -3.46 6.94
CA ASP A 77 -7.02 -3.52 7.98
C ASP A 77 -6.41 -3.74 9.38
N GLY A 78 -5.41 -4.64 9.47
CA GLY A 78 -4.64 -4.86 10.68
C GLY A 78 -3.87 -3.61 11.14
N GLN A 79 -3.26 -2.87 10.21
CA GLN A 79 -2.57 -1.61 10.52
C GLN A 79 -3.55 -0.52 10.97
N PHE A 80 -4.67 -0.32 10.27
CA PHE A 80 -5.70 0.64 10.66
C PHE A 80 -6.32 0.36 12.03
N THR A 81 -6.37 -0.93 12.43
CA THR A 81 -6.84 -1.33 13.76
C THR A 81 -5.77 -1.14 14.86
N SER A 82 -4.49 -1.31 14.51
CA SER A 82 -3.39 -1.33 15.49
C SER A 82 -2.70 0.02 15.66
N LEU A 83 -2.65 0.82 14.60
CA LEU A 83 -1.91 2.07 14.52
C LEU A 83 -2.84 3.27 14.73
N PRO A 84 -2.32 4.36 15.31
CA PRO A 84 -3.07 5.59 15.44
C PRO A 84 -3.28 6.27 14.08
N ASP A 85 -4.37 7.02 13.97
CA ASP A 85 -4.58 7.92 12.85
C ASP A 85 -3.59 9.10 12.92
N VAL A 86 -2.80 9.27 11.87
CA VAL A 86 -1.82 10.37 11.71
C VAL A 86 -2.26 11.36 10.63
N SER A 87 -3.54 11.31 10.22
CA SER A 87 -4.06 12.17 9.15
C SER A 87 -3.85 13.66 9.43
N ASP A 88 -4.06 14.10 10.67
CA ASP A 88 -3.89 15.49 11.10
C ASP A 88 -2.42 15.97 11.00
N GLU A 89 -1.46 15.08 11.32
CA GLU A 89 -0.03 15.41 11.28
C GLU A 89 0.50 15.56 9.83
N TYR A 90 -0.11 14.83 8.89
CA TYR A 90 0.34 14.76 7.49
C TYR A 90 -0.59 15.45 6.48
N ALA A 91 -1.77 15.93 6.88
CA ALA A 91 -2.79 16.51 5.99
C ALA A 91 -2.25 17.58 5.01
N GLY A 92 -1.33 18.44 5.46
CA GLY A 92 -0.71 19.48 4.61
C GLY A 92 0.60 19.07 3.93
N LYS A 93 1.23 17.97 4.37
CA LYS A 93 2.50 17.50 3.81
C LYS A 93 2.27 16.62 2.59
N LEU A 94 1.16 15.89 2.58
CA LEU A 94 0.79 14.98 1.50
C LEU A 94 0.41 15.70 0.20
N GLU A 95 0.02 16.98 0.25
CA GLU A 95 -0.37 17.76 -0.93
C GLU A 95 0.71 17.84 -2.01
N ASN A 96 1.99 17.73 -1.62
CA ASN A 96 3.14 17.75 -2.55
C ASN A 96 3.91 16.42 -2.57
N ALA A 97 3.46 15.43 -1.79
CA ALA A 97 4.15 14.16 -1.68
C ALA A 97 3.80 13.24 -2.87
N PRO A 98 4.73 12.39 -3.33
CA PRO A 98 4.41 11.33 -4.27
C PRO A 98 3.33 10.41 -3.68
N ALA A 99 2.27 10.20 -4.44
CA ALA A 99 1.12 9.38 -4.08
C ALA A 99 0.83 8.33 -5.16
N LYS A 100 0.29 7.18 -4.75
CA LYS A 100 -0.16 6.12 -5.65
C LYS A 100 -1.48 5.55 -5.15
N GLU A 101 -2.48 5.57 -6.01
CA GLU A 101 -3.74 4.86 -5.78
C GLU A 101 -3.54 3.36 -6.05
N ILE A 102 -4.03 2.52 -5.13
CA ILE A 102 -4.04 1.06 -5.24
C ILE A 102 -5.46 0.57 -4.97
N MET A 103 -5.84 -0.54 -5.62
CA MET A 103 -7.11 -1.22 -5.34
C MET A 103 -6.81 -2.59 -4.74
N LEU A 104 -7.27 -2.82 -3.52
CA LEU A 104 -7.09 -4.09 -2.82
C LEU A 104 -8.44 -4.76 -2.62
N ASN A 105 -8.55 -6.04 -2.96
CA ASN A 105 -9.80 -6.79 -2.74
C ASN A 105 -9.73 -7.52 -1.40
N GLU A 106 -10.83 -7.50 -0.65
CA GLU A 106 -10.97 -8.20 0.65
C GLU A 106 -10.77 -9.71 0.52
N LEU A 107 -11.08 -10.26 -0.66
CA LEU A 107 -11.01 -11.69 -0.99
C LEU A 107 -9.71 -12.11 -1.68
N SER A 108 -8.76 -11.18 -1.91
CA SER A 108 -7.44 -11.53 -2.45
C SER A 108 -6.52 -12.08 -1.35
N ASP A 109 -6.99 -13.07 -0.59
CA ASP A 109 -6.10 -14.09 -0.05
C ASP A 109 -5.59 -14.87 -1.26
N LYS A 110 -4.31 -15.20 -1.28
CA LYS A 110 -3.66 -15.90 -2.40
C LYS A 110 -4.19 -17.35 -2.45
N GLY A 111 -5.41 -17.52 -2.94
CA GLY A 111 -6.17 -18.76 -2.98
C GLY A 111 -7.03 -18.83 -4.23
N GLY A 112 -6.38 -18.74 -5.39
CA GLY A 112 -7.04 -18.76 -6.69
C GLY A 112 -6.19 -19.35 -7.81
N ASP A 113 -5.28 -20.26 -7.50
CA ASP A 113 -4.86 -21.27 -8.50
C ASP A 113 -5.82 -22.45 -8.38
N ASP A 114 -7.06 -22.24 -8.80
CA ASP A 114 -7.95 -23.32 -9.22
C ASP A 114 -8.38 -23.00 -10.65
N ASN A 115 -7.40 -23.07 -11.56
CA ASN A 115 -7.73 -23.34 -12.94
C ASN A 115 -7.52 -24.84 -13.14
N PRO A 116 -8.54 -25.70 -12.95
CA PRO A 116 -8.44 -27.05 -13.47
C PRO A 116 -8.30 -26.90 -14.98
N PRO A 117 -7.24 -27.45 -15.63
CA PRO A 117 -7.23 -27.49 -17.08
C PRO A 117 -8.45 -28.30 -17.51
N ALA A 118 -9.37 -27.63 -18.20
CA ALA A 118 -10.45 -28.28 -18.90
C ALA A 118 -9.84 -29.14 -20.03
N VAL A 119 -9.82 -30.47 -19.84
CA VAL A 119 -9.98 -31.48 -20.90
C VAL A 119 -10.23 -32.87 -20.32
#